data_AF-A0A7S4UDN4-F1
#
_entry.id   AF-A0A7S4UDN4-F1
#
_cell.length_a   1.000
_cell.length_b   1.000
_cell.length_c   1.000
_cell.angle_alpha   90.00
_cell.angle_beta   90.00
_cell.angle_gamma   90.00
#
_symmetry.space_group_name_H-M   'P 1'
#
loop_
_entity.id
_entity.type
_entity.pdbx_description
1 polymer ?
#
loop_
_entity_poly.entity_id
_entity_poly.type
_entity_poly.pdbx_seq_one_letter_code
_entity_poly.pdbx_strand_id
1 'polypeptide(L)'
;FFAVVDGFMTTLRFLFSSSSLLPTSSLPYSPLLGEKYLSTRNQHQQLKKVRVYTGNNCSLCDAVLDVIYDAEDEGKQFELELVNIHLPKHRNYFKQYRFDIPVIEVDGKEISRHHLSPETLLSALK
;
A
#
# COMPACT_ATOMS: atom_id res chain seq x y z
N PHE A 1 15.06 -15.40 38.87
CA PHE A 1 15.82 -16.64 39.19
C PHE A 1 15.20 -17.79 38.41
N PHE A 2 16.01 -18.76 37.98
CA PHE A 2 15.58 -20.09 37.49
C PHE A 2 14.73 -20.83 38.56
N ALA A 3 14.01 -21.93 38.33
CA ALA A 3 13.83 -22.83 37.17
C ALA A 3 12.29 -23.15 37.03
N VAL A 4 11.74 -24.19 36.39
CA VAL A 4 12.22 -25.37 35.62
C VAL A 4 11.14 -25.78 34.59
N VAL A 5 11.35 -26.86 33.84
CA VAL A 5 10.32 -27.56 33.02
C VAL A 5 10.22 -29.03 33.44
N ASP A 6 8.99 -29.54 33.57
CA ASP A 6 8.60 -30.97 33.58
C ASP A 6 7.05 -30.99 33.54
N GLY A 7 6.33 -31.96 32.96
CA GLY A 7 6.70 -33.17 32.23
C GLY A 7 5.46 -34.10 32.14
N PHE A 8 5.36 -34.93 31.09
CA PHE A 8 4.37 -36.02 30.90
C PHE A 8 2.85 -35.66 30.96
N MET A 9 2.11 -35.79 29.85
CA MET A 9 1.55 -37.06 29.34
C MET A 9 0.63 -37.79 30.35
N THR A 10 -0.70 -37.74 30.12
CA THR A 10 -1.60 -38.92 30.07
C THR A 10 -2.98 -38.51 29.56
N THR A 11 -3.59 -39.41 28.77
CA THR A 11 -4.92 -39.30 28.17
C THR A 11 -6.07 -39.27 29.17
N LEU A 12 -7.09 -38.47 28.90
CA LEU A 12 -8.48 -38.81 29.29
C LEU A 12 -9.48 -38.23 28.28
N ARG A 13 -10.14 -39.11 27.52
CA ARG A 13 -11.27 -38.74 26.67
C ARG A 13 -12.47 -38.47 27.56
N PHE A 14 -12.80 -37.20 27.79
CA PHE A 14 -14.10 -36.86 28.35
C PHE A 14 -15.19 -37.03 27.30
N LEU A 15 -15.84 -38.20 27.32
CA LEU A 15 -17.19 -38.36 26.79
C LEU A 15 -18.12 -37.56 27.70
N PHE A 16 -18.48 -36.33 27.32
CA PHE A 16 -19.56 -35.62 28.01
C PHE A 16 -20.90 -35.85 27.30
N SER A 17 -21.83 -36.41 28.07
CA SER A 17 -23.18 -36.75 27.64
C SER A 17 -23.94 -35.53 27.15
N SER A 18 -24.80 -35.73 26.16
CA SER A 18 -25.86 -34.80 25.80
C SER A 18 -26.67 -34.39 27.02
N SER A 19 -26.82 -33.09 27.25
CA SER A 19 -28.10 -32.46 27.61
C SER A 19 -27.99 -30.93 27.57
N SER A 20 -28.92 -30.36 26.81
CA SER A 20 -29.45 -29.00 26.84
C SER A 20 -29.03 -28.09 28.00
N LEU A 21 -28.58 -26.88 27.67
CA LEU A 21 -29.36 -25.64 27.90
C LEU A 21 -28.59 -24.44 27.33
N LEU A 22 -29.24 -23.65 26.47
CA LEU A 22 -28.72 -22.39 25.96
C LEU A 22 -28.85 -21.31 27.05
N PRO A 23 -27.77 -20.66 27.50
CA PRO A 23 -27.91 -19.35 28.11
C PRO A 23 -28.23 -18.35 26.98
N THR A 24 -29.51 -18.12 26.72
CA THR A 24 -29.97 -17.03 25.85
C THR A 24 -29.72 -15.69 26.55
N SER A 25 -28.49 -15.22 26.56
CA SER A 25 -28.15 -13.83 26.88
C SER A 25 -28.66 -12.94 25.74
N SER A 26 -29.94 -12.62 25.82
CA SER A 26 -30.58 -11.61 24.98
C SER A 26 -30.02 -10.22 25.32
N LEU A 27 -28.83 -9.91 24.79
CA LEU A 27 -28.45 -8.53 24.60
C LEU A 27 -29.49 -7.90 23.65
N PRO A 28 -30.10 -6.76 24.01
CA PRO A 28 -30.91 -6.01 23.07
C PRO A 28 -29.97 -5.43 22.01
N TYR A 29 -29.76 -6.19 20.93
CA TYR A 29 -29.08 -5.69 19.73
C TYR A 29 -29.97 -4.62 19.11
N SER A 30 -29.71 -3.37 19.48
CA SER A 30 -30.47 -2.21 19.03
C SER A 30 -30.21 -1.98 17.53
N PRO A 31 -31.21 -2.13 16.65
CA PRO A 31 -30.97 -2.00 15.20
C PRO A 31 -30.51 -0.60 14.78
N LEU A 32 -30.81 0.41 15.61
CA LEU A 32 -30.61 1.83 15.33
C LEU A 32 -29.15 2.32 15.38
N LEU A 33 -28.18 1.40 15.49
CA LEU A 33 -26.76 1.67 15.26
C LEU A 33 -26.13 0.82 14.15
N GLY A 34 -26.86 -0.14 13.56
CA GLY A 34 -26.36 -0.95 12.44
C GLY A 34 -26.26 -0.16 11.13
N GLU A 35 -27.27 0.67 10.83
CA GLU A 35 -27.36 1.39 9.55
C GLU A 35 -26.47 2.63 9.47
N LYS A 36 -26.14 3.25 10.61
CA LYS A 36 -25.28 4.45 10.64
C LYS A 36 -23.79 4.15 10.53
N TYR A 37 -23.35 2.93 10.84
CA TYR A 37 -21.93 2.58 10.74
C TYR A 37 -21.55 2.14 9.32
N LEU A 38 -22.46 1.45 8.60
CA LEU A 38 -22.24 1.00 7.21
C LEU A 38 -22.58 2.05 6.14
N SER A 39 -22.39 3.33 6.45
CA SER A 39 -22.50 4.44 5.47
C SER A 39 -21.39 5.50 5.62
N THR A 40 -20.34 5.20 6.37
CA THR A 40 -19.15 6.08 6.42
C THR A 40 -18.19 5.70 5.30
N ARG A 41 -18.38 6.35 4.14
CA ARG A 41 -17.55 6.22 2.92
C ARG A 41 -17.44 4.81 2.32
N ASN A 42 -18.30 4.55 1.34
CA ASN A 42 -17.91 3.78 0.16
C ASN A 42 -17.02 4.66 -0.76
N GLN A 43 -15.95 5.21 -0.16
CA GLN A 43 -14.92 6.03 -0.81
C GLN A 43 -13.56 5.50 -0.36
N HIS A 44 -13.20 4.33 -0.90
CA HIS A 44 -11.79 4.08 -1.15
C HIS A 44 -11.34 5.09 -2.21
N GLN A 45 -10.86 6.26 -1.76
CA GLN A 45 -10.01 7.10 -2.60
C GLN A 45 -8.75 6.27 -2.83
N GLN A 46 -8.70 5.58 -3.97
CA GLN A 46 -7.49 4.89 -4.41
C GLN A 46 -6.39 5.93 -4.51
N LEU A 47 -5.23 5.62 -3.92
CA LEU A 47 -4.08 6.50 -3.99
C LEU A 47 -3.65 6.64 -5.46
N LYS A 48 -3.25 7.86 -5.83
CA LYS A 48 -2.66 8.12 -7.14
C LYS A 48 -1.41 7.26 -7.31
N LYS A 49 -1.22 6.66 -8.48
CA LYS A 49 -0.04 5.83 -8.73
C LYS A 49 1.02 6.59 -9.49
N VAL A 50 2.09 6.99 -8.80
CA VAL A 50 3.26 7.67 -9.37
C VAL A 50 4.29 6.61 -9.76
N ARG A 51 4.67 6.57 -11.04
CA ARG A 51 5.70 5.64 -11.55
C ARG A 51 6.86 6.45 -12.11
N VAL A 52 8.08 6.13 -11.69
CA VAL A 52 9.31 6.77 -12.19
C VAL A 52 10.16 5.73 -12.90
N TYR A 53 10.37 5.92 -14.20
CA TYR A 53 11.32 5.14 -14.98
C TYR A 53 12.73 5.70 -14.74
N THR A 54 13.60 4.87 -14.18
CA THR A 54 14.95 5.25 -13.74
C THR A 54 16.00 4.30 -14.34
N GLY A 55 17.28 4.65 -14.21
CA GLY A 55 18.42 3.85 -14.67
C GLY A 55 19.59 3.90 -13.69
N ASN A 56 20.56 3.02 -13.88
CA ASN A 56 21.80 3.02 -13.10
C ASN A 56 22.60 4.32 -13.38
N ASN A 57 23.14 4.94 -12.33
CA ASN A 57 24.01 6.13 -12.41
C ASN A 57 23.34 7.32 -13.13
N CYS A 58 22.11 7.67 -12.75
CA CYS A 58 21.29 8.69 -13.38
C CYS A 58 21.10 9.92 -12.46
N SER A 59 21.95 10.95 -12.58
CA SER A 59 21.88 12.15 -11.75
C SER A 59 20.59 12.97 -11.91
N LEU A 60 19.97 12.93 -13.10
CA LEU A 60 18.65 13.53 -13.32
C LEU A 60 17.54 12.78 -12.55
N CYS A 61 17.70 11.46 -12.36
CA CYS A 61 16.74 10.66 -11.64
C CYS A 61 16.74 11.01 -10.14
N ASP A 62 17.91 11.28 -9.56
CA ASP A 62 18.04 11.72 -8.16
C ASP A 62 17.26 13.04 -7.94
N ALA A 63 17.48 14.06 -8.79
CA ALA A 63 16.77 15.34 -8.69
C ALA A 63 15.24 15.24 -8.90
N VAL A 64 14.74 14.22 -9.61
CA VAL A 64 13.30 13.94 -9.73
C VAL A 64 12.76 13.22 -8.50
N LEU A 65 13.57 12.35 -7.87
CA LEU A 65 13.19 11.69 -6.62
C LEU A 65 13.13 12.67 -5.46
N ASP A 66 14.05 13.63 -5.38
CA ASP A 66 14.02 14.71 -4.37
C ASP A 66 12.67 15.44 -4.38
N VAL A 67 12.20 15.88 -5.56
CA VAL A 67 10.87 16.54 -5.73
C VAL A 67 9.69 15.65 -5.32
N ILE A 68 9.83 14.33 -5.44
CA ILE A 68 8.81 13.36 -5.03
C ILE A 68 8.82 13.18 -3.51
N TYR A 69 9.99 13.06 -2.90
CA TYR A 69 10.13 12.97 -1.44
C TYR A 69 9.73 14.27 -0.73
N ASP A 70 10.05 15.44 -1.29
CA ASP A 70 9.56 16.74 -0.81
C ASP A 70 8.01 16.76 -0.75
N ALA A 71 7.35 16.15 -1.75
CA ALA A 71 5.88 16.04 -1.75
C ALA A 71 5.35 15.02 -0.72
N GLU A 72 6.06 13.94 -0.44
CA GLU A 72 5.73 13.00 0.66
C GLU A 72 5.87 13.69 2.03
N ASP A 73 6.94 14.47 2.24
CA ASP A 73 7.19 15.26 3.45
C ASP A 73 6.16 16.39 3.64
N GLU A 74 5.66 16.99 2.55
CA GLU A 74 4.47 17.86 2.53
C GLU A 74 3.14 17.14 2.81
N GLY A 75 3.18 15.82 3.07
CA GLY A 75 2.02 15.00 3.40
C GLY A 75 1.13 14.65 2.21
N LYS A 76 1.63 14.67 0.96
CA LYS A 76 0.87 14.12 -0.18
C LYS A 76 0.92 12.59 -0.12
N GLN A 77 -0.21 11.96 -0.42
CA GLN A 77 -0.34 10.50 -0.37
C GLN A 77 -0.50 9.93 -1.78
N PHE A 78 0.43 9.05 -2.17
CA PHE A 78 0.42 8.34 -3.46
C PHE A 78 1.17 7.01 -3.33
N GLU A 79 1.01 6.13 -4.31
CA GLU A 79 1.82 4.91 -4.46
C GLU A 79 3.00 5.19 -5.39
N LEU A 80 4.24 5.18 -4.87
CA LEU A 80 5.46 5.35 -5.65
C LEU A 80 5.99 4.00 -6.18
N GLU A 81 6.15 3.86 -7.50
CA GLU A 81 6.77 2.71 -8.15
C GLU A 81 8.03 3.11 -8.94
N LEU A 82 9.20 2.68 -8.47
CA LEU A 82 10.49 2.90 -9.16
C LEU A 82 10.79 1.75 -10.14
N VAL A 83 10.92 2.09 -11.42
CA VAL A 83 11.11 1.12 -12.52
C VAL A 83 12.48 1.31 -13.14
N ASN A 84 13.48 0.52 -12.71
CA ASN A 84 14.77 0.50 -13.38
C ASN A 84 14.65 -0.13 -14.79
N ILE A 85 14.83 0.67 -15.83
CA ILE A 85 14.66 0.23 -17.23
C ILE A 85 15.75 -0.72 -17.73
N HIS A 86 16.92 -0.78 -17.08
CA HIS A 86 18.01 -1.68 -17.46
C HIS A 86 17.76 -3.16 -17.08
N LEU A 87 16.72 -3.45 -16.28
CA LEU A 87 16.41 -4.82 -15.89
C LEU A 87 15.96 -5.66 -17.10
N PRO A 88 16.37 -6.95 -17.23
CA PRO A 88 16.00 -7.79 -18.37
C PRO A 88 14.49 -7.96 -18.62
N LYS A 89 13.66 -7.80 -17.58
CA LYS A 89 12.19 -7.80 -17.66
C LYS A 89 11.59 -6.52 -18.25
N HIS A 90 12.36 -5.45 -18.38
CA HIS A 90 11.91 -4.10 -18.76
C HIS A 90 12.42 -3.66 -20.15
N ARG A 91 12.80 -4.58 -21.03
CA ARG A 91 13.33 -4.27 -22.39
C ARG A 91 12.44 -3.34 -23.22
N ASN A 92 11.13 -3.38 -23.02
CA ASN A 92 10.19 -2.48 -23.68
C ASN A 92 10.39 -1.03 -23.22
N TYR A 93 10.41 -0.79 -21.90
CA TYR A 93 10.73 0.52 -21.31
C TYR A 93 12.15 0.98 -21.67
N PHE A 94 13.14 0.07 -21.74
CA PHE A 94 14.48 0.43 -22.23
C PHE A 94 14.45 0.94 -23.67
N LYS A 95 13.77 0.22 -24.57
CA LYS A 95 13.64 0.63 -25.98
C LYS A 95 12.94 1.99 -26.12
N GLN A 96 11.97 2.27 -25.25
CA GLN A 96 11.14 3.47 -25.27
C GLN A 96 11.80 4.70 -24.61
N TYR A 97 12.51 4.52 -23.48
CA TYR A 97 12.89 5.61 -22.58
C TYR A 97 14.40 5.76 -22.32
N ARG A 98 15.28 4.93 -22.91
CA ARG A 98 16.75 4.97 -22.70
C ARG A 98 17.44 6.33 -22.89
N PHE A 99 16.83 7.29 -23.58
CA PHE A 99 17.35 8.65 -23.78
C PHE A 99 16.47 9.73 -23.11
N ASP A 100 15.39 9.30 -22.46
CA ASP A 100 14.32 10.14 -21.91
C ASP A 100 14.21 10.06 -20.38
N ILE A 101 14.92 9.12 -19.73
CA ILE A 101 14.89 8.99 -18.27
C ILE A 101 15.49 10.23 -17.56
N PRO A 102 14.94 10.61 -16.39
CA PRO A 102 13.74 10.05 -15.75
C PRO A 102 12.44 10.38 -16.51
N VAL A 103 11.53 9.41 -16.58
CA VAL A 103 10.16 9.62 -17.09
C VAL A 103 9.18 9.35 -15.97
N ILE A 104 8.19 10.23 -15.80
CA ILE A 104 7.23 10.19 -14.70
C ILE A 104 5.82 10.00 -15.24
N GLU A 105 5.13 8.98 -14.77
CA GLU A 105 3.70 8.75 -15.00
C GLU A 105 2.90 8.93 -13.70
N VAL A 106 1.67 9.42 -13.82
CA VAL A 106 0.65 9.38 -12.75
C VAL A 106 -0.61 8.71 -13.31
N ASP A 107 -1.09 7.67 -12.63
CA ASP A 107 -2.20 6.81 -13.07
C ASP A 107 -2.02 6.26 -14.51
N GLY A 108 -0.78 6.04 -14.94
CA GLY A 108 -0.43 5.58 -16.29
C GLY A 108 -0.44 6.66 -17.38
N LYS A 109 -0.62 7.93 -17.01
CA LYS A 109 -0.43 9.08 -17.90
C LYS A 109 0.96 9.69 -17.67
N GLU A 110 1.77 9.77 -18.71
CA GLU A 110 3.06 10.49 -18.68
C GLU A 110 2.82 11.99 -18.38
N ILE A 111 3.50 12.52 -17.36
CA ILE A 111 3.40 13.93 -16.94
C ILE A 111 4.66 14.75 -17.20
N SER A 112 5.84 14.11 -17.23
CA SER A 112 7.11 14.79 -17.54
C SER A 112 8.24 13.81 -17.89
N ARG A 113 9.31 14.36 -18.49
CA ARG A 113 10.58 13.70 -18.84
C ARG A 113 11.76 14.59 -18.45
N HIS A 114 12.91 13.98 -18.15
CA HIS A 114 14.20 14.60 -17.77
C HIS A 114 14.20 15.41 -16.46
N HIS A 115 13.13 16.16 -16.20
CA HIS A 115 12.93 17.05 -15.06
C HIS A 115 11.49 16.90 -14.53
N LEU A 116 11.27 17.22 -13.26
CA LEU A 116 9.94 17.30 -12.66
C LEU A 116 9.87 18.62 -11.87
N SER A 117 8.78 19.37 -12.04
CA SER A 117 8.50 20.54 -11.18
C SER A 117 7.49 20.15 -10.10
N PRO A 118 7.59 20.71 -8.87
CA PRO A 118 6.62 20.44 -7.80
C PRO A 118 5.19 20.75 -8.24
N GLU A 119 4.97 21.84 -8.97
CA GLU A 119 3.65 22.26 -9.45
C GLU A 119 3.05 21.26 -10.46
N THR A 120 3.89 20.61 -11.26
CA THR A 120 3.49 19.58 -12.22
C THR A 120 3.05 18.32 -11.49
N LEU A 121 3.83 17.86 -10.51
CA LEU A 121 3.47 16.73 -9.64
C LEU A 121 2.18 17.00 -8.86
N LEU A 122 2.13 18.13 -8.15
CA LEU A 122 0.97 18.56 -7.35
C LEU A 122 -0.29 18.80 -8.19
N SER A 123 -0.17 19.09 -9.48
CA SER A 123 -1.33 19.21 -10.39
C SER A 123 -1.79 17.87 -10.94
N ALA A 124 -0.90 16.88 -11.05
CA ALA A 124 -1.24 15.52 -11.45
C ALA A 124 -1.82 14.67 -10.30
N LEU A 125 -1.51 15.01 -9.05
CA LEU A 125 -2.00 14.35 -7.84
C LEU A 125 -3.42 14.77 -7.41
N LYS A 126 -4.03 15.76 -8.07
CA LYS A 126 -5.41 16.23 -7.83
C LYS A 126 -6.46 15.30 -8.45
#